data_AF-A0A4R8CM87-F1
#
_entry.id   AF-A0A4R8CM87-F1
#
_cell.length_a   1.000
_cell.length_b   1.000
_cell.length_c   1.000
_cell.angle_alpha   90.00
_cell.angle_beta   90.00
_cell.angle_gamma   90.00
#
_symmetry.space_group_name_H-M   'P 1'
#
loop_
_entity.id
_entity.type
_entity.pdbx_description
1 polymer ?
#
loop_
_entity_poly.entity_id
_entity_poly.type
_entity_poly.pdbx_seq_one_letter_code
_entity_poly.pdbx_strand_id
1 'polypeptide(L)'
;MQTADIDAVRLHYQVDTPSTARRLDGILRMELTTPQGLLYAEIDQLMRLYGPAEHICLRRLTIRLRYSLTQATAAATIRDACAAAIRAAVRDVPVPEERRGVVVSTDGQLVIYRHHVDAVSDLVRSLSGSGPPNRQHLPGASTAFNPAAPITRTDPAAAALERAWAWEQCGLYSGPLPRSTAARAETITRALTAAPQLIPAVLAQVNELLPLASMQWTAIAHAWAAAIHLPPPASPTESTAASVIEAALASPVGRVLRAQQNVAAGLPVQVRRELASLAIASAAPHHSRGAAVDRVAEAIATVSPISAQAFAQHHASKPPSTLPPRPAPLTPKPEPLSDADRPILPVNGRPTLDADEQPIPAVDDRQLLATDFGALLFLARAVDPVVTEIDLPAVAADLPEVLARLCGRLAGVPPTDPAVIGLTGLDPTADRSPADAVVDELAEARIRGWIRNRLGAQDDDDLGWIWRRRAYVEIAAARVEAVFSLDDVDLTIRRGLLDIDPGWLWWRGAAMRFRYV
;
A
#
# COMPACT_ATOMS: atom_id res chain seq x y z
N MET A 1 -21.80 7.26 -6.78
CA MET A 1 -22.12 7.35 -5.35
C MET A 1 -21.07 8.27 -4.76
N GLN A 2 -21.44 9.41 -4.19
CA GLN A 2 -20.47 10.36 -3.64
C GLN A 2 -20.21 9.94 -2.20
N THR A 3 -18.98 9.54 -1.91
CA THR A 3 -18.56 9.11 -0.57
C THR A 3 -17.45 10.03 -0.10
N ALA A 4 -17.70 10.73 0.99
CA ALA A 4 -16.66 11.41 1.75
C ALA A 4 -16.23 10.49 2.88
N ASP A 5 -14.94 10.21 2.96
CA ASP A 5 -14.37 9.37 4.02
C ASP A 5 -13.44 10.22 4.89
N ILE A 6 -13.56 10.05 6.20
CA ILE A 6 -12.93 10.91 7.21
C ILE A 6 -12.19 10.00 8.17
N ASP A 7 -10.86 9.98 8.05
CA ASP A 7 -10.00 9.11 8.85
C ASP A 7 -9.96 9.56 10.32
N ALA A 8 -9.78 10.86 10.55
CA ALA A 8 -9.74 11.41 11.90
C ALA A 8 -10.28 12.85 12.01
N VAL A 9 -11.13 13.07 13.03
CA VAL A 9 -11.51 14.39 13.52
C VAL A 9 -10.80 14.66 14.84
N ARG A 10 -9.94 15.68 14.90
CA ARG A 10 -9.27 16.10 16.15
C ARG A 10 -9.90 17.37 16.68
N LEU A 11 -10.42 17.27 17.92
CA LEU A 11 -11.08 18.36 18.62
C LEU A 11 -10.17 18.87 19.73
N HIS A 12 -9.90 20.17 19.72
CA HIS A 12 -9.21 20.85 20.81
C HIS A 12 -10.20 21.80 21.48
N TYR A 13 -10.52 21.56 22.75
CA TYR A 13 -11.41 22.39 23.55
C TYR A 13 -10.87 22.53 24.98
N GLN A 14 -11.20 23.67 25.62
CA GLN A 14 -11.00 23.88 27.05
C GLN A 14 -12.37 23.91 27.72
N VAL A 15 -12.52 23.16 28.81
CA VAL A 15 -13.76 23.12 29.61
C VAL A 15 -13.43 23.37 31.07
N ASP A 16 -14.38 23.98 31.76
CA ASP A 16 -14.31 24.30 33.18
C ASP A 16 -14.36 23.06 34.08
N THR A 17 -15.07 22.01 33.65
CA THR A 17 -15.26 20.79 34.44
C THR A 17 -15.23 19.51 33.58
N PRO A 18 -14.86 18.35 34.17
CA PRO A 18 -14.93 17.04 33.49
C PRO A 18 -16.35 16.64 33.04
N SER A 19 -17.39 17.11 33.74
CA SER A 19 -18.79 16.90 33.34
C SER A 19 -19.15 17.64 32.06
N THR A 20 -18.69 18.89 31.92
CA THR A 20 -18.85 19.68 30.69
C THR A 20 -18.12 19.00 29.53
N ALA A 21 -16.92 18.45 29.77
CA ALA A 21 -16.16 17.68 28.78
C ALA A 21 -16.95 16.47 28.24
N ARG A 22 -17.50 15.64 29.13
CA ARG A 22 -18.26 14.44 28.74
C ARG A 22 -19.54 14.79 27.99
N ARG A 23 -20.24 15.84 28.42
CA ARG A 23 -21.44 16.33 27.73
C ARG A 23 -21.10 16.84 26.32
N LEU A 24 -19.99 17.56 26.18
CA LEU A 24 -19.50 18.05 24.89
C LEU A 24 -19.12 16.89 23.95
N ASP A 25 -18.38 15.89 24.44
CA ASP A 25 -18.00 14.70 23.64
C ASP A 25 -19.23 13.93 23.16
N GLY A 26 -20.26 13.77 24.01
CA GLY A 26 -21.52 13.12 23.61
C GLY A 26 -22.25 13.85 22.49
N ILE A 27 -22.34 15.18 22.58
CA ILE A 27 -22.94 16.01 21.53
C ILE A 27 -22.11 15.91 20.23
N LEU A 28 -20.79 16.06 20.33
CA LEU A 28 -19.91 16.03 19.17
C LEU A 28 -19.93 14.68 18.46
N ARG A 29 -19.86 13.56 19.18
CA ARG A 29 -19.97 12.24 18.55
C ARG A 29 -21.28 12.06 17.80
N MET A 30 -22.39 12.46 18.41
CA MET A 30 -23.69 12.38 17.75
C MET A 30 -23.68 13.20 16.45
N GLU A 31 -23.27 14.47 16.51
CA GLU A 31 -23.26 15.38 15.35
C GLU A 31 -22.21 15.01 14.27
N LEU A 32 -21.13 14.32 14.62
CA LEU A 32 -20.08 13.92 13.67
C LEU A 32 -20.35 12.55 13.03
N THR A 33 -21.11 11.67 13.68
CA THR A 33 -21.35 10.30 13.20
C THR A 33 -22.71 10.10 12.55
N THR A 34 -23.68 10.98 12.80
CA THR A 34 -24.99 10.88 12.12
C THR A 34 -24.87 11.26 10.64
N PRO A 35 -25.50 10.52 9.71
CA PRO A 35 -25.52 10.84 8.27
C PRO A 35 -26.12 12.21 7.92
N GLN A 36 -26.83 12.83 8.86
CA GLN A 36 -27.43 14.17 8.76
C GLN A 36 -26.75 15.18 9.67
N GLY A 37 -25.59 14.81 10.22
CA GLY A 37 -24.84 15.61 11.16
C GLY A 37 -24.21 16.84 10.52
N LEU A 38 -23.79 17.77 11.37
CA LEU A 38 -23.19 19.05 10.96
C LEU A 38 -22.04 18.90 9.98
N LEU A 39 -21.21 17.85 10.12
CA LEU A 39 -20.08 17.64 9.24
C LEU A 39 -20.49 17.24 7.82
N TYR A 40 -21.50 16.38 7.67
CA TYR A 40 -22.03 15.99 6.36
C TYR A 40 -22.62 17.19 5.61
N ALA A 41 -23.40 18.03 6.28
CA ALA A 41 -23.97 19.24 5.68
C ALA A 41 -22.89 20.21 5.17
N GLU A 42 -21.75 20.30 5.86
CA GLU A 42 -20.64 21.16 5.47
C GLU A 42 -19.73 20.50 4.40
N ILE A 43 -19.64 19.17 4.38
CA ILE A 43 -19.01 18.44 3.27
C ILE A 43 -19.82 18.61 1.97
N ASP A 44 -21.15 18.58 2.05
CA ASP A 44 -22.01 18.92 0.91
C ASP A 44 -21.77 20.36 0.42
N GLN A 45 -21.39 21.27 1.33
CA GLN A 45 -20.99 22.61 0.96
C GLN A 45 -19.60 22.64 0.30
N LEU A 46 -18.64 21.83 0.75
CA LEU A 46 -17.38 21.61 0.01
C LEU A 46 -17.66 21.10 -1.40
N MET A 47 -18.53 20.11 -1.56
CA MET A 47 -18.91 19.60 -2.89
C MET A 47 -19.51 20.69 -3.78
N ARG A 48 -20.32 21.60 -3.21
CA ARG A 48 -20.82 22.77 -3.95
C ARG A 48 -19.72 23.75 -4.36
N LEU A 49 -18.70 23.94 -3.52
CA LEU A 49 -17.58 24.85 -3.80
C LEU A 49 -16.60 24.27 -4.83
N TYR A 50 -16.30 22.98 -4.76
CA TYR A 50 -15.29 22.32 -5.59
C TYR A 50 -15.85 21.68 -6.87
N GLY A 51 -17.18 21.65 -7.02
CA GLY A 51 -17.88 21.03 -8.13
C GLY A 51 -18.18 19.53 -7.89
N PRO A 52 -18.75 18.82 -8.88
CA PRO A 52 -19.09 17.41 -8.74
C PRO A 52 -17.82 16.57 -8.59
N ALA A 53 -17.40 16.35 -7.35
CA ALA A 53 -16.35 15.41 -7.01
C ALA A 53 -16.95 14.02 -6.77
N GLU A 54 -16.26 13.00 -7.27
CA GLU A 54 -16.59 11.60 -6.98
C GLU A 54 -15.98 11.17 -5.63
N HIS A 55 -14.81 11.71 -5.26
CA HIS A 55 -14.16 11.39 -3.99
C HIS A 55 -13.63 12.65 -3.29
N ILE A 56 -13.96 12.77 -2.01
CA ILE A 56 -13.35 13.73 -1.08
C ILE A 56 -12.72 12.91 0.03
N CYS A 57 -11.39 12.87 0.04
CA CYS A 57 -10.60 12.13 0.99
C CYS A 57 -10.06 13.11 2.03
N LEU A 58 -10.40 12.91 3.30
CA LEU A 58 -9.96 13.77 4.39
C LEU A 58 -9.24 12.94 5.45
N ARG A 59 -7.93 13.17 5.58
CA ARG A 59 -7.08 12.54 6.60
C ARG A 59 -7.28 13.17 7.96
N ARG A 60 -7.29 14.51 8.00
CA ARG A 60 -7.37 15.27 9.23
C ARG A 60 -8.07 16.59 9.01
N LEU A 61 -9.14 16.80 9.77
CA LEU A 61 -9.76 18.11 9.93
C LEU A 61 -9.49 18.62 11.34
N THR A 62 -8.84 19.79 11.44
CA THR A 62 -8.61 20.44 12.74
C THR A 62 -9.70 21.47 12.98
N ILE A 63 -10.63 21.16 13.90
CA ILE A 63 -11.71 22.07 14.27
C ILE A 63 -11.30 22.80 15.55
N ARG A 64 -11.19 24.13 15.47
CA ARG A 64 -10.86 24.98 16.62
C ARG A 64 -12.12 25.61 17.19
N LEU A 65 -12.61 25.08 18.31
CA LEU A 65 -13.74 25.65 19.03
C LEU A 65 -13.24 26.68 20.04
N ARG A 66 -13.41 27.98 19.75
CA ARG A 66 -13.13 29.06 20.70
C ARG A 66 -14.42 29.46 21.42
N TYR A 67 -14.75 28.73 22.48
CA TYR A 67 -15.97 28.99 23.23
C TYR A 67 -15.80 28.64 24.72
N SER A 68 -16.34 29.48 25.60
CA SER A 68 -16.40 29.21 27.04
C SER A 68 -17.71 28.49 27.36
N LEU A 69 -17.62 27.20 27.68
CA LEU A 69 -18.76 26.39 28.05
C LEU A 69 -18.92 26.37 29.57
N THR A 70 -20.14 26.59 30.04
CA THR A 70 -20.52 26.37 31.44
C THR A 70 -21.59 25.28 31.51
N GLN A 71 -21.86 24.74 32.70
CA GLN A 71 -22.96 23.77 32.86
C GLN A 71 -24.32 24.30 32.39
N ALA A 72 -24.54 25.62 32.48
CA ALA A 72 -25.77 26.28 32.06
C ALA A 72 -25.90 26.45 30.55
N THR A 73 -24.84 26.22 29.76
CA THR A 73 -24.90 26.36 28.30
C THR A 73 -25.87 25.33 27.72
N ALA A 74 -26.87 25.79 26.96
CA ALA A 74 -27.84 24.92 26.31
C ALA A 74 -27.20 24.07 25.20
N ALA A 75 -27.67 22.84 25.01
CA ALA A 75 -27.12 21.94 23.98
C ALA A 75 -27.23 22.52 22.55
N ALA A 76 -28.29 23.29 22.27
CA ALA A 76 -28.45 24.00 21.01
C ALA A 76 -27.32 25.01 20.76
N THR A 77 -26.95 25.80 21.77
CA THR A 77 -25.84 26.76 21.66
C THR A 77 -24.50 26.07 21.40
N ILE A 78 -24.28 24.91 22.04
CA ILE A 78 -23.09 24.07 21.78
C ILE A 78 -23.07 23.61 20.33
N ARG A 79 -24.21 23.09 19.83
CA ARG A 79 -24.37 22.65 18.44
C ARG A 79 -24.09 23.79 17.47
N ASP A 80 -24.64 24.98 17.70
CA ASP A 80 -24.44 26.14 16.83
C ASP A 80 -22.97 26.60 16.80
N ALA A 81 -22.30 26.62 17.96
CA ALA A 81 -20.88 26.93 18.05
C ALA A 81 -20.02 25.88 17.32
N CYS A 82 -20.36 24.59 17.45
CA CYS A 82 -19.69 23.52 16.73
C CYS A 82 -19.90 23.64 15.22
N ALA A 83 -21.13 23.89 14.78
CA ALA A 83 -21.47 24.12 13.38
C ALA A 83 -20.68 25.30 12.79
N ALA A 84 -20.59 26.41 13.53
CA ALA A 84 -19.80 27.56 13.12
C ALA A 84 -18.30 27.25 13.04
N ALA A 85 -17.76 26.47 13.97
CA ALA A 85 -16.35 26.06 13.97
C ALA A 85 -16.04 25.07 12.83
N ILE A 86 -16.93 24.11 12.55
CA ILE A 86 -16.81 23.22 11.39
C ILE A 86 -16.85 24.05 10.10
N ARG A 87 -17.82 24.95 9.96
CA ARG A 87 -17.89 25.90 8.82
C ARG A 87 -16.62 26.70 8.62
N ALA A 88 -16.01 27.16 9.71
CA ALA A 88 -14.76 27.90 9.65
C ALA A 88 -13.62 26.98 9.19
N ALA A 89 -13.46 25.81 9.83
CA ALA A 89 -12.43 24.84 9.48
C ALA A 89 -12.53 24.39 8.02
N VAL A 90 -13.74 24.16 7.52
CA VAL A 90 -14.04 23.79 6.14
C VAL A 90 -13.73 24.93 5.16
N ARG A 91 -14.06 26.18 5.51
CA ARG A 91 -13.74 27.36 4.69
C ARG A 91 -12.24 27.68 4.67
N ASP A 92 -11.54 27.39 5.75
CA ASP A 92 -10.12 27.61 5.90
C ASP A 92 -9.29 26.53 5.20
N VAL A 93 -9.91 25.45 4.73
CA VAL A 93 -9.26 24.48 3.84
C VAL A 93 -8.80 25.25 2.59
N PRO A 94 -7.49 25.36 2.36
CA PRO A 94 -6.99 26.11 1.22
C PRO A 94 -7.48 25.44 -0.06
N VAL A 95 -8.11 26.24 -0.93
CA VAL A 95 -8.44 25.85 -2.31
C VAL A 95 -7.13 25.96 -3.10
N PRO A 96 -6.46 24.86 -3.47
CA PRO A 96 -5.29 24.96 -4.33
C PRO A 96 -5.68 25.53 -5.70
N GLU A 97 -4.84 26.44 -6.20
CA GLU A 97 -4.88 26.88 -7.59
C GLU A 97 -4.61 25.67 -8.48
N GLU A 98 -5.58 25.39 -9.34
CA GLU A 98 -5.76 24.20 -10.18
C GLU A 98 -4.51 23.34 -10.48
N ARG A 99 -4.60 22.06 -10.13
CA ARG A 99 -3.96 20.99 -10.86
C ARG A 99 -5.03 19.98 -11.27
N ARG A 100 -5.03 19.63 -12.56
CA ARG A 100 -5.79 18.57 -13.23
C ARG A 100 -6.45 17.56 -12.28
N GLY A 101 -7.77 17.67 -12.07
CA GLY A 101 -8.61 16.65 -11.43
C GLY A 101 -8.35 16.34 -9.94
N VAL A 102 -7.19 16.73 -9.41
CA VAL A 102 -6.72 16.41 -8.05
C VAL A 102 -6.36 17.69 -7.31
N VAL A 103 -7.08 17.94 -6.23
CA VAL A 103 -6.92 19.12 -5.38
C VAL A 103 -6.33 18.64 -4.06
N VAL A 104 -5.11 19.05 -3.73
CA VAL A 104 -4.42 18.68 -2.48
C VAL A 104 -4.26 19.94 -1.63
N SER A 105 -4.67 19.89 -0.36
CA SER A 105 -4.43 20.99 0.58
C SER A 105 -2.92 21.21 0.78
N THR A 106 -2.52 22.41 1.20
CA THR A 106 -1.10 22.76 1.40
C THR A 106 -0.40 21.88 2.44
N ASP A 107 -1.15 21.30 3.36
CA ASP A 107 -0.68 20.38 4.41
C ASP A 107 -0.93 18.89 4.08
N GLY A 108 -1.45 18.59 2.88
CA GLY A 108 -1.70 17.23 2.40
C GLY A 108 -2.77 16.45 3.17
N GLN A 109 -3.62 17.11 3.96
CA GLN A 109 -4.65 16.46 4.77
C GLN A 109 -6.00 16.30 4.05
N LEU A 110 -6.21 17.00 2.93
CA LEU A 110 -7.38 16.85 2.08
C LEU A 110 -6.93 16.57 0.65
N VAL A 111 -7.54 15.57 0.03
CA VAL A 111 -7.42 15.29 -1.40
C VAL A 111 -8.82 15.18 -2.00
N ILE A 112 -9.11 15.97 -3.03
CA ILE A 112 -10.36 15.88 -3.78
C ILE A 112 -10.05 15.35 -5.17
N TYR A 113 -10.71 14.26 -5.54
CA TYR A 113 -10.69 13.69 -6.88
C TYR A 113 -12.02 14.02 -7.56
N ARG A 114 -11.96 14.80 -8.66
CA ARG A 114 -13.17 15.14 -9.43
C ARG A 114 -13.81 13.88 -10.00
N HIS A 115 -12.99 13.00 -10.57
CA HIS A 115 -13.43 11.71 -11.10
C HIS A 115 -12.60 10.56 -10.53
N HIS A 116 -13.15 9.35 -10.52
CA HIS A 116 -12.45 8.15 -10.09
C HIS A 116 -11.17 7.91 -10.93
N VAL A 117 -11.19 8.28 -12.21
CA VAL A 117 -9.99 8.24 -13.09
C VAL A 117 -8.86 9.12 -12.55
N ASP A 118 -9.16 10.23 -11.88
CA ASP A 118 -8.14 11.12 -11.31
C ASP A 118 -7.46 10.45 -10.11
N ALA A 119 -8.21 9.71 -9.29
CA ALA A 119 -7.70 8.94 -8.16
C ALA A 119 -6.78 7.81 -8.62
N VAL A 120 -7.20 7.03 -9.61
CA VAL A 120 -6.39 5.95 -10.17
C VAL A 120 -5.13 6.52 -10.85
N SER A 121 -5.25 7.61 -11.61
CA SER A 121 -4.11 8.29 -12.24
C SER A 121 -3.11 8.85 -11.22
N ASP A 122 -3.58 9.39 -10.10
CA ASP A 122 -2.71 9.87 -9.01
C ASP A 122 -1.92 8.72 -8.38
N LEU A 123 -2.59 7.60 -8.08
CA LEU A 123 -1.92 6.38 -7.58
C LEU A 123 -0.88 5.88 -8.57
N VAL A 124 -1.25 5.70 -9.85
CA VAL A 124 -0.35 5.12 -10.85
C VAL A 124 0.86 6.03 -11.06
N ARG A 125 0.66 7.36 -11.16
CA ARG A 125 1.77 8.31 -11.28
C ARG A 125 2.69 8.27 -10.06
N SER A 126 2.13 8.26 -8.86
CA SER A 126 2.89 8.26 -7.61
C SER A 126 3.72 6.99 -7.41
N LEU A 127 3.22 5.84 -7.89
CA LEU A 127 3.94 4.57 -7.85
C LEU A 127 4.87 4.34 -9.05
N SER A 128 4.77 5.18 -10.09
CA SER A 128 5.64 5.14 -11.27
C SER A 128 6.85 6.07 -11.15
N GLY A 129 6.71 7.14 -10.36
CA GLY A 129 7.80 8.05 -10.03
C GLY A 129 9.05 7.30 -9.56
N SER A 130 10.17 7.62 -10.20
CA SER A 130 11.48 6.96 -10.13
C SER A 130 11.79 6.36 -8.76
N GLY A 131 12.20 5.09 -8.76
CA GLY A 131 12.37 4.22 -7.59
C GLY A 131 13.25 4.78 -6.46
N PRO A 132 13.43 4.02 -5.36
CA PRO A 132 14.12 4.53 -4.18
C PRO A 132 15.44 5.19 -4.58
N PRO A 133 15.77 6.38 -4.05
CA PRO A 133 16.96 7.10 -4.46
C PRO A 133 18.15 6.16 -4.37
N ASN A 134 18.79 5.92 -5.50
CA ASN A 134 19.94 5.03 -5.58
C ASN A 134 21.08 5.70 -4.80
N ARG A 135 21.24 5.38 -3.51
CA ARG A 135 22.25 5.97 -2.61
C ARG A 135 23.69 5.64 -3.01
N GLN A 136 23.92 4.88 -4.08
CA GLN A 136 25.24 4.34 -4.41
C GLN A 136 26.19 5.26 -5.17
N HIS A 137 25.81 6.47 -5.62
CA HIS A 137 26.75 7.39 -6.28
C HIS A 137 26.63 8.85 -5.79
N LEU A 138 27.29 9.14 -4.67
CA LEU A 138 27.84 10.47 -4.39
C LEU A 138 29.35 10.42 -4.67
N PRO A 139 29.82 10.85 -5.85
CA PRO A 139 31.25 11.07 -6.04
C PRO A 139 31.67 12.26 -5.18
N GLY A 140 32.79 12.10 -4.47
CA GLY A 140 33.24 13.01 -3.41
C GLY A 140 33.17 14.50 -3.78
N ALA A 141 32.47 15.26 -2.95
CA ALA A 141 32.56 16.71 -2.92
C ALA A 141 32.71 17.16 -1.47
N SER A 142 33.97 17.35 -1.09
CA SER A 142 34.36 18.12 0.08
C SER A 142 34.21 19.60 -0.26
N THR A 143 33.13 20.24 0.19
CA THR A 143 33.05 21.70 0.33
C THR A 143 32.07 22.06 1.44
N ALA A 144 32.60 22.77 2.45
CA ALA A 144 31.96 23.53 3.52
C ALA A 144 30.42 23.42 3.68
N PHE A 145 30.03 22.76 4.77
CA PHE A 145 28.68 22.74 5.30
C PHE A 145 28.28 24.15 5.78
N ASN A 146 27.22 24.73 5.21
CA ASN A 146 26.61 25.97 5.69
C ASN A 146 25.36 25.64 6.52
N PRO A 147 25.39 25.76 7.86
CA PRO A 147 24.30 25.29 8.74
C PRO A 147 23.06 26.21 8.78
N ALA A 148 22.96 27.24 7.94
CA ALA A 148 21.91 28.26 8.05
C ALA A 148 20.83 28.25 6.95
N ALA A 149 20.85 27.30 5.99
CA ALA A 149 19.82 27.21 4.96
C ALA A 149 18.75 26.16 5.34
N PRO A 150 17.46 26.51 5.43
CA PRO A 150 16.40 25.52 5.65
C PRO A 150 16.30 24.60 4.43
N ILE A 151 16.66 23.33 4.61
CA ILE A 151 16.51 22.28 3.60
C ILE A 151 15.01 21.93 3.52
N THR A 152 14.25 22.62 2.66
CA THR A 152 12.82 22.32 2.39
C THR A 152 12.61 21.73 1.01
N ARG A 153 13.54 20.89 0.53
CA ARG A 153 13.32 20.11 -0.70
C ARG A 153 12.76 18.75 -0.30
N THR A 154 11.47 18.73 0.03
CA THR A 154 10.71 17.48 0.16
C THR A 154 10.79 16.76 -1.18
N ASP A 155 11.25 15.51 -1.14
CA ASP A 155 11.31 14.64 -2.31
C ASP A 155 9.87 14.49 -2.86
N PRO A 156 9.61 14.86 -4.13
CA PRO A 156 8.27 14.75 -4.71
C PRO A 156 7.74 13.30 -4.67
N ALA A 157 8.61 12.29 -4.67
CA ALA A 157 8.21 10.90 -4.52
C ALA A 157 7.73 10.57 -3.08
N ALA A 158 8.38 11.15 -2.07
CA ALA A 158 7.94 11.01 -0.67
C ALA A 158 6.59 11.72 -0.45
N ALA A 159 6.44 12.93 -0.97
CA ALA A 159 5.18 13.68 -0.91
C ALA A 159 4.03 13.00 -1.71
N ALA A 160 4.36 12.17 -2.70
CA ALA A 160 3.39 11.37 -3.44
C ALA A 160 2.91 10.16 -2.62
N LEU A 161 3.81 9.50 -1.90
CA LEU A 161 3.48 8.40 -0.98
C LEU A 161 2.72 8.86 0.26
N GLU A 162 2.86 10.13 0.66
CA GLU A 162 2.06 10.75 1.71
C GLU A 162 0.56 10.77 1.41
N ARG A 163 0.12 10.51 0.17
CA ARG A 163 -1.30 10.41 -0.24
C ARG A 163 -1.86 9.00 -0.25
N ALA A 164 -1.10 8.00 0.20
CA ALA A 164 -1.57 6.61 0.22
C ALA A 164 -2.89 6.40 0.96
N TRP A 165 -3.09 7.15 2.05
CA TRP A 165 -4.34 7.13 2.83
C TRP A 165 -5.55 7.55 2.00
N ALA A 166 -5.39 8.47 1.02
CA ALA A 166 -6.48 8.91 0.17
C ALA A 166 -6.86 7.82 -0.84
N TRP A 167 -5.87 7.07 -1.35
CA TRP A 167 -6.14 5.93 -2.23
C TRP A 167 -6.81 4.78 -1.49
N GLU A 168 -6.48 4.60 -0.22
CA GLU A 168 -7.15 3.64 0.66
C GLU A 168 -8.61 4.00 0.89
N GLN A 169 -8.92 5.28 1.19
CA GLN A 169 -10.30 5.78 1.28
C GLN A 169 -11.07 5.65 -0.04
N CYS A 170 -10.40 5.80 -1.19
CA CYS A 170 -11.00 5.53 -2.51
C CYS A 170 -11.20 4.03 -2.81
N GLY A 171 -10.76 3.12 -1.94
CA GLY A 171 -10.80 1.68 -2.17
C GLY A 171 -9.87 1.18 -3.28
N LEU A 172 -8.89 1.98 -3.68
CA LEU A 172 -7.94 1.65 -4.76
C LEU A 172 -6.77 0.80 -4.26
N TYR A 173 -6.54 0.82 -2.96
CA TYR A 173 -5.34 0.29 -2.33
C TYR A 173 -5.64 -0.13 -0.90
N SER A 174 -5.01 -1.20 -0.42
CA SER A 174 -5.06 -1.60 0.98
C SER A 174 -3.71 -2.17 1.41
N GLY A 175 -3.29 -1.85 2.63
CA GLY A 175 -2.08 -2.42 3.24
C GLY A 175 -0.84 -1.51 3.27
N PRO A 176 0.37 -2.07 3.50
CA PRO A 176 1.59 -1.31 3.67
C PRO A 176 2.21 -0.84 2.35
N LEU A 177 2.64 0.43 2.30
CA LEU A 177 3.12 1.09 1.09
C LEU A 177 4.14 0.24 0.33
N PRO A 178 3.95 -0.01 -0.98
CA PRO A 178 4.84 -0.87 -1.75
C PRO A 178 6.24 -0.24 -1.87
N ARG A 179 7.24 -0.90 -1.26
CA ARG A 179 8.64 -0.42 -1.23
C ARG A 179 9.46 -0.89 -2.42
N SER A 180 9.15 -2.07 -2.97
CA SER A 180 9.88 -2.65 -4.09
C SER A 180 9.23 -2.29 -5.43
N THR A 181 10.03 -2.25 -6.50
CA THR A 181 9.51 -2.05 -7.87
C THR A 181 8.47 -3.10 -8.23
N ALA A 182 8.67 -4.37 -7.84
CA ALA A 182 7.73 -5.45 -8.08
C ALA A 182 6.40 -5.24 -7.34
N ALA A 183 6.45 -4.84 -6.06
CA ALA A 183 5.24 -4.55 -5.29
C ALA A 183 4.48 -3.34 -5.85
N ARG A 184 5.20 -2.28 -6.29
CA ARG A 184 4.57 -1.12 -6.95
C ARG A 184 3.87 -1.54 -8.25
N ALA A 185 4.53 -2.37 -9.06
CA ALA A 185 3.99 -2.88 -10.30
C ALA A 185 2.74 -3.75 -10.07
N GLU A 186 2.75 -4.58 -9.02
CA GLU A 186 1.58 -5.36 -8.61
C GLU A 186 0.42 -4.46 -8.16
N THR A 187 0.68 -3.45 -7.33
CA THR A 187 -0.34 -2.49 -6.90
C THR A 187 -0.94 -1.72 -8.08
N ILE A 188 -0.11 -1.23 -9.01
CA ILE A 188 -0.58 -0.57 -10.24
C ILE A 188 -1.45 -1.52 -11.06
N THR A 189 -1.00 -2.77 -11.24
CA THR A 189 -1.75 -3.79 -11.99
C THR A 189 -3.11 -4.03 -11.37
N ARG A 190 -3.15 -4.27 -10.05
CA ARG A 190 -4.38 -4.53 -9.29
C ARG A 190 -5.36 -3.36 -9.41
N ALA A 191 -4.90 -2.13 -9.18
CA ALA A 191 -5.73 -0.93 -9.26
C ALA A 191 -6.33 -0.74 -10.66
N LEU A 192 -5.53 -0.94 -11.72
CA LEU A 192 -6.01 -0.83 -13.10
C LEU A 192 -7.00 -1.96 -13.47
N THR A 193 -6.75 -3.19 -13.02
CA THR A 193 -7.64 -4.33 -13.30
C THR A 193 -8.95 -4.30 -12.51
N ALA A 194 -9.02 -3.57 -11.40
CA ALA A 194 -10.25 -3.38 -10.63
C ALA A 194 -11.24 -2.42 -11.32
N ALA A 195 -10.75 -1.52 -12.18
CA ALA A 195 -11.54 -0.56 -12.95
C ALA A 195 -11.15 -0.58 -14.44
N PRO A 196 -11.34 -1.71 -15.15
CA PRO A 196 -10.76 -1.92 -16.47
C PRO A 196 -11.21 -0.89 -17.52
N GLN A 197 -12.44 -0.37 -17.40
CA GLN A 197 -12.98 0.68 -18.26
C GLN A 197 -12.20 2.00 -18.20
N LEU A 198 -11.46 2.25 -17.11
CA LEU A 198 -10.68 3.48 -16.92
C LEU A 198 -9.25 3.36 -17.46
N ILE A 199 -8.76 2.15 -17.75
CA ILE A 199 -7.36 1.90 -18.14
C ILE A 199 -6.89 2.84 -19.25
N PRO A 200 -7.59 3.03 -20.39
CA PRO A 200 -7.10 3.91 -21.45
C PRO A 200 -6.95 5.36 -21.00
N ALA A 201 -7.91 5.86 -20.22
CA ALA A 201 -7.91 7.23 -19.72
C ALA A 201 -6.79 7.46 -18.69
N VAL A 202 -6.58 6.50 -17.77
CA VAL A 202 -5.47 6.55 -16.82
C VAL A 202 -4.12 6.55 -17.55
N LEU A 203 -3.92 5.62 -18.49
CA LEU A 203 -2.68 5.54 -19.26
C LEU A 203 -2.44 6.80 -20.11
N ALA A 204 -3.49 7.43 -20.66
CA ALA A 204 -3.36 8.70 -21.37
C ALA A 204 -2.91 9.86 -20.44
N GLN A 205 -3.31 9.84 -19.16
CA GLN A 205 -2.96 10.85 -18.17
C GLN A 205 -1.59 10.62 -17.51
N VAL A 206 -1.12 9.38 -17.46
CA VAL A 206 0.18 9.01 -16.89
C VAL A 206 1.21 8.96 -18.01
N ASN A 207 1.87 10.09 -18.27
CA ASN A 207 2.91 10.20 -19.31
C ASN A 207 4.26 9.55 -18.91
N GLU A 208 4.34 8.88 -17.76
CA GLU A 208 5.56 8.26 -17.24
C GLU A 208 5.71 6.80 -17.74
N LEU A 209 6.94 6.29 -17.71
CA LEU A 209 7.19 4.88 -17.97
C LEU A 209 6.78 4.06 -16.74
N LEU A 210 5.73 3.26 -16.87
CA LEU A 210 5.26 2.43 -15.77
C LEU A 210 6.27 1.29 -15.51
N PRO A 211 6.56 0.97 -14.23
CA PRO A 211 7.51 -0.09 -13.86
C PRO A 211 6.91 -1.51 -14.02
N LEU A 212 6.18 -1.77 -15.10
CA LEU A 212 5.45 -3.00 -15.33
C LEU A 212 6.26 -3.98 -16.20
N ALA A 213 6.34 -5.23 -15.74
CA ALA A 213 6.81 -6.36 -16.51
C ALA A 213 5.77 -6.81 -17.55
N SER A 214 6.20 -7.62 -18.52
CA SER A 214 5.36 -8.03 -19.65
C SER A 214 4.10 -8.81 -19.23
N MET A 215 4.18 -9.59 -18.15
CA MET A 215 3.01 -10.30 -17.60
C MET A 215 1.96 -9.34 -17.04
N GLN A 216 2.38 -8.23 -16.44
CA GLN A 216 1.48 -7.22 -15.88
C GLN A 216 0.80 -6.42 -16.99
N TRP A 217 1.56 -6.04 -18.04
CA TRP A 217 0.98 -5.45 -19.25
C TRP A 217 -0.06 -6.35 -19.91
N THR A 218 0.21 -7.66 -19.95
CA THR A 218 -0.72 -8.65 -20.49
C THR A 218 -2.00 -8.71 -19.65
N ALA A 219 -1.88 -8.76 -18.32
CA ALA A 219 -3.03 -8.78 -17.42
C ALA A 219 -3.91 -7.53 -17.58
N ILE A 220 -3.31 -6.35 -17.67
CA ILE A 220 -4.02 -5.06 -17.89
C ILE A 220 -4.75 -5.07 -19.23
N ALA A 221 -4.07 -5.50 -20.31
CA ALA A 221 -4.66 -5.56 -21.64
C ALA A 221 -5.85 -6.54 -21.69
N HIS A 222 -5.71 -7.70 -21.05
CA HIS A 222 -6.76 -8.71 -20.98
C HIS A 222 -7.98 -8.19 -20.20
N ALA A 223 -7.77 -7.57 -19.02
CA ALA A 223 -8.84 -7.00 -18.22
C ALA A 223 -9.61 -5.91 -18.97
N TRP A 224 -8.90 -5.03 -19.68
CA TRP A 224 -9.52 -4.00 -20.51
C TRP A 224 -10.32 -4.60 -21.69
N ALA A 225 -9.74 -5.56 -22.40
CA ALA A 225 -10.40 -6.23 -23.53
C ALA A 225 -11.69 -6.94 -23.10
N ALA A 226 -11.67 -7.59 -21.93
CA ALA A 226 -12.85 -8.23 -21.34
C ALA A 226 -13.97 -7.22 -21.03
N ALA A 227 -13.63 -6.01 -20.60
CA ALA A 227 -14.59 -4.99 -20.19
C ALA A 227 -15.31 -4.28 -21.35
N ILE A 228 -14.72 -4.22 -22.55
CA ILE A 228 -15.24 -3.40 -23.65
C ILE A 228 -16.05 -4.16 -24.70
N HIS A 229 -16.33 -5.46 -24.50
CA HIS A 229 -17.03 -6.34 -25.46
C HIS A 229 -16.72 -5.96 -26.92
N LEU A 230 -15.49 -6.18 -27.37
CA LEU A 230 -15.07 -5.78 -28.71
C LEU A 230 -15.98 -6.43 -29.77
N PRO A 231 -16.74 -5.64 -30.58
CA PRO A 231 -17.40 -6.17 -31.75
C PRO A 231 -16.35 -6.57 -32.82
N PRO A 232 -16.70 -7.45 -33.76
CA PRO A 232 -15.79 -7.87 -34.83
C PRO A 232 -15.31 -6.66 -35.67
N PRO A 233 -14.08 -6.72 -36.22
CA PRO A 233 -13.45 -5.58 -36.87
C PRO A 233 -14.22 -5.13 -38.11
N ALA A 234 -14.52 -3.83 -38.19
CA ALA A 234 -14.89 -3.18 -39.44
C ALA A 234 -13.61 -2.78 -40.21
N SER A 235 -13.67 -2.85 -41.54
CA SER A 235 -12.54 -2.55 -42.43
C SER A 235 -12.32 -1.02 -42.54
N PRO A 236 -11.17 -0.47 -42.10
CA PRO A 236 -10.83 0.93 -42.27
C PRO A 236 -10.16 1.19 -43.64
N THR A 237 -10.19 2.44 -44.08
CA THR A 237 -9.48 2.94 -45.27
C THR A 237 -7.97 3.13 -45.00
N GLU A 238 -7.12 2.93 -46.00
CA GLU A 238 -5.66 2.82 -45.84
C GLU A 238 -4.94 4.07 -45.30
N SER A 239 -5.50 5.27 -45.52
CA SER A 239 -4.87 6.57 -45.20
C SER A 239 -4.83 6.91 -43.70
N THR A 240 -5.69 6.30 -42.86
CA THR A 240 -5.71 6.53 -41.40
C THR A 240 -4.74 5.65 -40.61
N ALA A 241 -4.10 4.66 -41.23
CA ALA A 241 -3.31 3.68 -40.48
C ALA A 241 -1.95 4.22 -39.99
N ALA A 242 -1.26 5.05 -40.78
CA ALA A 242 0.08 5.52 -40.43
C ALA A 242 0.08 6.44 -39.20
N SER A 243 -0.85 7.39 -39.14
CA SER A 243 -1.01 8.30 -37.99
C SER A 243 -1.46 7.57 -36.73
N VAL A 244 -2.32 6.56 -36.86
CA VAL A 244 -2.76 5.71 -35.74
C VAL A 244 -1.61 4.85 -35.21
N ILE A 245 -0.76 4.31 -36.09
CA ILE A 245 0.43 3.55 -35.68
C ILE A 245 1.41 4.45 -34.93
N GLU A 246 1.70 5.64 -35.46
CA GLU A 246 2.61 6.59 -34.81
C GLU A 246 2.09 7.02 -33.43
N ALA A 247 0.80 7.37 -33.33
CA ALA A 247 0.17 7.74 -32.07
C ALA A 247 0.16 6.57 -31.06
N ALA A 248 -0.17 5.36 -31.50
CA ALA A 248 -0.16 4.17 -30.65
C ALA A 248 1.25 3.85 -30.14
N LEU A 249 2.28 3.94 -30.99
CA LEU A 249 3.67 3.72 -30.59
C LEU A 249 4.22 4.84 -29.69
N ALA A 250 3.67 6.05 -29.79
CA ALA A 250 4.01 7.17 -28.92
C ALA A 250 3.30 7.11 -27.55
N SER A 251 2.24 6.32 -27.41
CA SER A 251 1.56 6.08 -26.13
C SER A 251 2.48 5.41 -25.10
N PRO A 252 2.20 5.51 -23.79
CA PRO A 252 3.01 4.82 -22.77
C PRO A 252 3.14 3.32 -23.03
N VAL A 253 2.05 2.68 -23.46
CA VAL A 253 2.00 1.26 -23.85
C VAL A 253 2.93 1.02 -25.04
N GLY A 254 2.79 1.81 -26.10
CA GLY A 254 3.61 1.71 -27.30
C GLY A 254 5.10 1.91 -27.05
N ARG A 255 5.46 2.88 -26.19
CA ARG A 255 6.85 3.14 -25.79
C ARG A 255 7.46 1.94 -25.06
N VAL A 256 6.72 1.33 -24.12
CA VAL A 256 7.20 0.12 -23.42
C VAL A 256 7.33 -1.06 -24.37
N LEU A 257 6.35 -1.28 -25.24
CA LEU A 257 6.39 -2.36 -26.23
C LEU A 257 7.58 -2.20 -27.19
N ARG A 258 7.89 -0.96 -27.59
CA ARG A 258 9.08 -0.67 -28.40
C ARG A 258 10.37 -0.95 -27.62
N ALA A 259 10.44 -0.59 -26.34
CA ALA A 259 11.61 -0.87 -25.50
C ALA A 259 11.81 -2.38 -25.23
N GLN A 260 10.73 -3.16 -25.25
CA GLN A 260 10.73 -4.62 -25.00
C GLN A 260 10.39 -5.43 -26.26
N GLN A 261 10.82 -4.97 -27.44
CA GLN A 261 10.43 -5.55 -28.73
C GLN A 261 10.62 -7.07 -28.81
N ASN A 262 11.77 -7.59 -28.37
CA ASN A 262 12.06 -9.03 -28.43
C ASN A 262 11.06 -9.87 -27.61
N VAL A 263 10.59 -9.31 -26.49
CA VAL A 263 9.58 -9.97 -25.65
C VAL A 263 8.22 -9.88 -26.34
N ALA A 264 7.85 -8.70 -26.86
CA ALA A 264 6.60 -8.48 -27.56
C ALA A 264 6.45 -9.39 -28.81
N ALA A 265 7.53 -9.59 -29.57
CA ALA A 265 7.56 -10.46 -30.73
C ALA A 265 7.33 -11.94 -30.38
N GLY A 266 7.73 -12.37 -29.17
CA GLY A 266 7.51 -13.73 -28.67
C GLY A 266 6.10 -13.99 -28.11
N LEU A 267 5.28 -12.95 -27.93
CA LEU A 267 3.93 -13.11 -27.37
C LEU A 267 2.95 -13.75 -28.37
N PRO A 268 1.91 -14.49 -27.90
CA PRO A 268 0.85 -14.99 -28.78
C PRO A 268 0.16 -13.86 -29.57
N VAL A 269 -0.30 -14.17 -30.79
CA VAL A 269 -0.97 -13.20 -31.70
C VAL A 269 -2.12 -12.47 -31.01
N GLN A 270 -2.93 -13.19 -30.23
CA GLN A 270 -4.06 -12.63 -29.49
C GLN A 270 -3.62 -11.59 -28.46
N VAL A 271 -2.55 -11.88 -27.70
CA VAL A 271 -2.00 -10.95 -26.70
C VAL A 271 -1.42 -9.70 -27.37
N ARG A 272 -0.75 -9.85 -28.52
CA ARG A 272 -0.27 -8.70 -29.29
C ARG A 272 -1.40 -7.82 -29.79
N ARG A 273 -2.53 -8.39 -30.21
CA ARG A 273 -3.74 -7.66 -30.60
C ARG A 273 -4.38 -6.90 -29.44
N GLU A 274 -4.41 -7.51 -28.25
CA GLU A 274 -4.91 -6.86 -27.04
C GLU A 274 -4.03 -5.66 -26.64
N LEU A 275 -2.70 -5.84 -26.66
CA LEU A 275 -1.74 -4.77 -26.39
C LEU A 275 -1.79 -3.65 -27.44
N ALA A 276 -1.95 -3.99 -28.72
CA ALA A 276 -2.12 -3.03 -29.81
C ALA A 276 -3.43 -2.24 -29.66
N SER A 277 -4.53 -2.91 -29.37
CA SER A 277 -5.83 -2.28 -29.09
C SER A 277 -5.71 -1.31 -27.91
N LEU A 278 -5.00 -1.69 -26.85
CA LEU A 278 -4.80 -0.86 -25.66
C LEU A 278 -3.95 0.38 -26.00
N ALA A 279 -2.85 0.20 -26.72
CA ALA A 279 -2.00 1.31 -27.17
C ALA A 279 -2.77 2.32 -28.04
N ILE A 280 -3.62 1.82 -28.94
CA ILE A 280 -4.51 2.68 -29.75
C ILE A 280 -5.54 3.37 -28.84
N ALA A 281 -6.17 2.64 -27.91
CA ALA A 281 -7.17 3.22 -27.04
C ALA A 281 -6.62 4.33 -26.13
N SER A 282 -5.37 4.21 -25.70
CA SER A 282 -4.69 5.25 -24.90
C SER A 282 -4.28 6.48 -25.69
N ALA A 283 -4.07 6.37 -27.01
CA ALA A 283 -3.62 7.50 -27.85
C ALA A 283 -4.74 8.12 -28.69
N ALA A 284 -5.61 7.29 -29.25
CA ALA A 284 -6.69 7.66 -30.16
C ALA A 284 -7.89 6.70 -29.97
N PRO A 285 -8.70 6.88 -28.91
CA PRO A 285 -9.77 5.95 -28.52
C PRO A 285 -10.74 5.58 -29.63
N HIS A 286 -11.04 6.53 -30.52
CA HIS A 286 -11.96 6.38 -31.65
C HIS A 286 -11.46 5.39 -32.72
N HIS A 287 -10.18 5.01 -32.71
CA HIS A 287 -9.57 4.07 -33.66
C HIS A 287 -9.36 2.66 -33.09
N SER A 288 -9.73 2.40 -31.82
CA SER A 288 -9.47 1.13 -31.12
C SER A 288 -10.32 -0.07 -31.59
N ARG A 289 -11.21 0.09 -32.58
CA ARG A 289 -12.24 -0.89 -32.96
C ARG A 289 -12.19 -1.35 -34.42
N GLY A 290 -11.02 -1.44 -35.05
CA GLY A 290 -10.91 -1.83 -36.46
C GLY A 290 -9.55 -2.39 -36.87
N ALA A 291 -9.32 -2.58 -38.17
CA ALA A 291 -8.09 -3.20 -38.70
C ALA A 291 -6.78 -2.42 -38.39
N ALA A 292 -6.87 -1.23 -37.80
CA ALA A 292 -5.74 -0.54 -37.21
C ALA A 292 -5.05 -1.36 -36.10
N VAL A 293 -5.81 -2.17 -35.36
CA VAL A 293 -5.28 -3.07 -34.32
C VAL A 293 -4.30 -4.07 -34.90
N ASP A 294 -4.65 -4.71 -36.02
CA ASP A 294 -3.79 -5.69 -36.68
C ASP A 294 -2.51 -5.06 -37.21
N ARG A 295 -2.62 -3.88 -37.82
CA ARG A 295 -1.45 -3.13 -38.32
C ARG A 295 -0.54 -2.64 -37.20
N VAL A 296 -1.09 -2.21 -36.07
CA VAL A 296 -0.30 -1.83 -34.89
C VAL A 296 0.34 -3.06 -34.25
N ALA A 297 -0.36 -4.19 -34.15
CA ALA A 297 0.20 -5.45 -33.66
C ALA A 297 1.36 -5.94 -34.55
N GLU A 298 1.20 -5.84 -35.86
CA GLU A 298 2.25 -6.14 -36.84
C GLU A 298 3.42 -5.15 -36.73
N ALA A 299 3.16 -3.85 -36.60
CA ALA A 299 4.19 -2.85 -36.37
C ALA A 299 4.97 -3.11 -35.08
N ILE A 300 4.30 -3.47 -33.98
CA ILE A 300 4.97 -3.85 -32.72
C ILE A 300 5.88 -5.07 -32.91
N ALA A 301 5.48 -6.03 -33.74
CA ALA A 301 6.27 -7.22 -34.03
C ALA A 301 7.44 -6.98 -35.01
N THR A 302 7.32 -5.98 -35.89
CA THR A 302 8.24 -5.78 -37.03
C THR A 302 9.11 -4.54 -36.95
N VAL A 303 8.77 -3.56 -36.10
CA VAL A 303 9.57 -2.33 -35.91
C VAL A 303 10.93 -2.74 -35.35
N SER A 304 11.90 -2.94 -36.25
CA SER A 304 13.32 -3.04 -35.93
C SER A 304 13.71 -1.84 -35.07
N PRO A 305 14.69 -1.94 -34.15
CA PRO A 305 15.14 -0.81 -33.33
C PRO A 305 15.80 0.23 -34.23
N ILE A 306 14.98 1.05 -34.89
CA ILE A 306 15.43 2.20 -35.65
C ILE A 306 15.96 3.20 -34.62
N SER A 307 17.27 3.40 -34.63
CA SER A 307 17.95 4.55 -34.05
C SER A 307 18.13 4.64 -32.52
N ALA A 308 18.43 3.54 -31.83
CA ALA A 308 19.26 3.64 -30.61
C ALA A 308 20.71 4.10 -30.94
N GLN A 309 21.16 3.89 -32.18
CA GLN A 309 22.45 4.38 -32.69
C GLN A 309 22.50 5.90 -32.88
N ALA A 310 21.38 6.58 -33.17
CA ALA A 310 21.37 8.03 -33.37
C ALA A 310 21.55 8.84 -32.07
N PHE A 311 21.13 8.27 -30.92
CA PHE A 311 21.36 8.89 -29.60
C PHE A 311 22.74 8.52 -29.01
N ALA A 312 23.23 7.30 -29.29
CA ALA A 312 24.56 6.87 -28.83
C ALA A 312 25.71 7.59 -29.58
N GLN A 313 25.54 7.91 -30.87
CA GLN A 313 26.55 8.64 -31.64
C GLN A 313 26.70 10.11 -31.20
N HIS A 314 25.69 10.71 -30.55
CA HIS A 314 25.80 12.06 -30.01
C HIS A 314 26.59 12.14 -28.68
N HIS A 315 26.81 11.01 -28.00
CA HIS A 315 27.59 10.90 -26.77
C HIS A 315 28.96 10.23 -26.94
N ALA A 316 29.27 9.69 -28.13
CA ALA A 316 30.52 8.97 -28.41
C ALA A 316 31.74 9.88 -28.67
N SER A 317 31.63 11.21 -28.51
CA SER A 317 32.76 12.15 -28.58
C SER A 317 33.47 12.28 -27.22
N LYS A 318 33.89 11.17 -26.62
CA LYS A 318 34.82 11.17 -25.49
C LYS A 318 35.85 10.05 -25.67
N PRO A 319 37.16 10.35 -25.67
CA PRO A 319 38.18 9.36 -25.97
C PRO A 319 38.27 8.29 -24.86
N PRO A 320 38.68 7.06 -25.21
CA PRO A 320 38.64 5.93 -24.29
C PRO A 320 39.75 6.04 -23.23
N SER A 321 39.36 5.90 -21.96
CA SER A 321 40.27 5.67 -20.84
C SER A 321 40.74 4.22 -20.87
N THR A 322 42.06 4.03 -20.93
CA THR A 322 42.75 2.74 -20.85
C THR A 322 42.73 2.21 -19.41
N LEU A 323 42.04 1.07 -19.19
CA LEU A 323 42.19 0.23 -18.00
C LEU A 323 42.96 -1.06 -18.38
N PRO A 324 43.78 -1.61 -17.46
CA PRO A 324 44.72 -2.70 -17.74
C PRO A 324 44.04 -4.08 -17.81
N PRO A 325 44.72 -5.09 -18.37
CA PRO A 325 44.13 -6.37 -18.73
C PRO A 325 43.82 -7.26 -17.51
N ARG A 326 42.66 -7.90 -17.59
CA ARG A 326 42.13 -8.92 -16.66
C ARG A 326 42.88 -10.24 -16.86
N PRO A 327 43.32 -10.94 -15.79
CA PRO A 327 43.97 -12.24 -15.92
C PRO A 327 42.97 -13.37 -16.24
N ALA A 328 43.51 -14.42 -16.88
CA ALA A 328 42.83 -15.53 -17.53
C ALA A 328 42.00 -16.44 -16.60
N PRO A 329 40.97 -17.13 -17.12
CA PRO A 329 40.14 -18.04 -16.32
C PRO A 329 40.79 -19.42 -16.14
N LEU A 330 40.77 -19.90 -14.90
CA LEU A 330 41.13 -21.27 -14.51
C LEU A 330 39.97 -22.25 -14.76
N THR A 331 40.32 -23.34 -15.45
CA THR A 331 39.84 -24.74 -15.43
C THR A 331 38.37 -25.12 -15.14
N PRO A 332 37.84 -26.15 -15.85
CA PRO A 332 36.45 -26.61 -15.74
C PRO A 332 36.21 -27.52 -14.52
N LYS A 333 35.01 -27.40 -13.97
CA LYS A 333 34.42 -28.21 -12.87
C LYS A 333 33.80 -29.51 -13.45
N PRO A 334 33.93 -30.67 -12.80
CA PRO A 334 33.43 -31.94 -13.33
C PRO A 334 31.91 -32.14 -13.15
N GLU A 335 31.35 -32.95 -14.05
CA GLU A 335 29.96 -33.42 -14.15
C GLU A 335 29.40 -34.02 -12.86
N PRO A 336 28.08 -33.86 -12.59
CA PRO A 336 27.37 -34.73 -11.67
C PRO A 336 26.75 -35.94 -12.37
N LEU A 337 26.88 -37.07 -11.68
CA LEU A 337 26.33 -38.40 -11.97
C LEU A 337 24.79 -38.42 -11.96
N SER A 338 24.24 -39.06 -12.99
CA SER A 338 23.13 -40.03 -13.00
C SER A 338 22.17 -40.05 -11.80
N ASP A 339 21.00 -39.42 -11.97
CA ASP A 339 19.76 -39.73 -11.23
C ASP A 339 18.92 -40.71 -12.06
N ALA A 340 19.11 -42.00 -11.81
CA ALA A 340 18.22 -43.07 -12.25
C ALA A 340 17.63 -43.71 -11.00
N ASP A 341 16.48 -43.20 -10.55
CA ASP A 341 15.45 -43.96 -9.80
C ASP A 341 14.28 -43.03 -9.44
N ARG A 342 13.25 -43.01 -10.29
CA ARG A 342 11.92 -42.51 -9.92
C ARG A 342 10.89 -43.58 -10.29
N PRO A 343 10.17 -44.18 -9.32
CA PRO A 343 9.10 -45.11 -9.62
C PRO A 343 7.87 -44.37 -10.17
N ILE A 344 7.33 -44.97 -11.21
CA ILE A 344 6.11 -44.61 -11.94
C ILE A 344 4.89 -44.91 -11.07
N LEU A 345 3.99 -43.95 -10.89
CA LEU A 345 2.63 -44.17 -10.38
C LEU A 345 1.60 -43.88 -11.48
N PRO A 346 0.49 -44.63 -11.53
CA PRO A 346 -0.42 -44.66 -12.67
C PRO A 346 -1.35 -43.45 -12.71
N VAL A 347 -1.44 -42.84 -13.90
CA VAL A 347 -2.46 -41.87 -14.28
C VAL A 347 -3.63 -42.63 -14.89
N ASN A 348 -4.79 -42.62 -14.21
CA ASN A 348 -6.10 -42.77 -14.84
C ASN A 348 -7.19 -42.30 -13.87
N GLY A 349 -8.07 -41.42 -14.34
CA GLY A 349 -9.35 -41.12 -13.69
C GLY A 349 -9.78 -39.66 -13.79
N ARG A 350 -10.50 -39.32 -14.86
CA ARG A 350 -11.38 -38.14 -14.89
C ARG A 350 -12.51 -38.32 -13.85
N PRO A 351 -12.94 -37.24 -13.19
CA PRO A 351 -14.33 -37.16 -12.76
C PRO A 351 -15.05 -35.94 -13.37
N THR A 352 -16.17 -36.25 -13.97
CA THR A 352 -17.32 -35.37 -14.18
C THR A 352 -18.16 -35.29 -12.91
N LEU A 353 -18.71 -34.09 -12.67
CA LEU A 353 -19.99 -33.76 -12.02
C LEU A 353 -20.18 -33.91 -10.49
N ASP A 354 -20.93 -32.91 -10.01
CA ASP A 354 -21.91 -32.90 -8.92
C ASP A 354 -21.50 -32.68 -7.46
N ALA A 355 -22.36 -31.87 -6.85
CA ALA A 355 -22.40 -31.44 -5.47
C ALA A 355 -22.74 -32.60 -4.56
N ASP A 356 -21.86 -32.87 -3.60
CA ASP A 356 -22.19 -33.44 -2.30
C ASP A 356 -21.10 -33.04 -1.31
N GLU A 357 -21.50 -32.35 -0.25
CA GLU A 357 -20.69 -32.09 0.93
C GLU A 357 -20.35 -33.44 1.58
N GLN A 358 -19.12 -33.93 1.38
CA GLN A 358 -18.58 -34.98 2.21
C GLN A 358 -17.94 -34.38 3.47
N PRO A 359 -18.31 -34.83 4.68
CA PRO A 359 -17.69 -34.39 5.91
C PRO A 359 -16.25 -34.91 5.97
N ILE A 360 -15.30 -33.98 6.07
CA ILE A 360 -13.88 -34.27 6.32
C ILE A 360 -13.77 -34.96 7.70
N PRO A 361 -13.00 -36.05 7.83
CA PRO A 361 -12.89 -36.78 9.10
C PRO A 361 -12.20 -35.91 10.16
N ALA A 362 -12.85 -35.80 11.32
CA ALA A 362 -12.31 -35.14 12.50
C ALA A 362 -11.13 -35.93 13.07
N VAL A 363 -9.92 -35.46 12.79
CA VAL A 363 -8.74 -35.65 13.65
C VAL A 363 -8.16 -34.26 13.86
N ASP A 364 -8.74 -33.52 14.80
CA ASP A 364 -8.26 -32.18 15.17
C ASP A 364 -7.14 -32.33 16.20
N ASP A 365 -5.98 -32.83 15.75
CA ASP A 365 -4.71 -32.87 16.54
C ASP A 365 -4.12 -31.46 16.71
N ARG A 366 -4.97 -30.43 16.81
CA ARG A 366 -4.56 -29.06 17.07
C ARG A 366 -4.22 -28.92 18.53
N GLN A 367 -2.92 -28.90 18.81
CA GLN A 367 -2.44 -28.63 20.15
C GLN A 367 -2.63 -27.13 20.46
N LEU A 368 -3.69 -26.81 21.21
CA LEU A 368 -3.92 -25.50 21.77
C LEU A 368 -3.07 -25.32 23.03
N LEU A 369 -2.18 -24.32 23.02
CA LEU A 369 -1.29 -24.01 24.13
C LEU A 369 -1.85 -22.81 24.91
N ALA A 370 -2.08 -22.98 26.21
CA ALA A 370 -2.61 -21.92 27.06
C ALA A 370 -1.52 -20.90 27.45
N THR A 371 -1.88 -19.61 27.48
CA THR A 371 -1.03 -18.51 27.95
C THR A 371 -1.88 -17.46 28.68
N ASP A 372 -1.32 -16.87 29.74
CA ASP A 372 -1.90 -15.68 30.39
C ASP A 372 -1.48 -14.36 29.70
N PHE A 373 -0.67 -14.46 28.63
CA PHE A 373 -0.06 -13.33 27.94
C PHE A 373 -0.40 -13.26 26.44
N GLY A 374 -1.57 -13.77 26.04
CA GLY A 374 -1.98 -13.87 24.63
C GLY A 374 -1.96 -12.53 23.87
N ALA A 375 -2.20 -11.43 24.57
CA ALA A 375 -2.18 -10.09 23.98
C ALA A 375 -0.77 -9.58 23.61
N LEU A 376 0.32 -10.29 23.98
CA LEU A 376 1.64 -10.04 23.38
C LEU A 376 1.63 -10.22 21.87
N LEU A 377 0.73 -11.04 21.33
CA LEU A 377 0.56 -11.21 19.89
C LEU A 377 0.08 -9.93 19.18
N PHE A 378 -0.55 -8.99 19.90
CA PHE A 378 -0.92 -7.68 19.36
C PHE A 378 0.30 -6.83 18.97
N LEU A 379 1.49 -7.16 19.51
CA LEU A 379 2.75 -6.53 19.13
C LEU A 379 3.08 -6.72 17.65
N ALA A 380 2.55 -7.76 16.98
CA ALA A 380 2.74 -7.99 15.55
C ALA A 380 2.44 -6.75 14.70
N ARG A 381 1.44 -5.95 15.08
CA ARG A 381 1.09 -4.68 14.42
C ARG A 381 2.08 -3.55 14.66
N ALA A 382 2.80 -3.58 15.79
CA ALA A 382 3.78 -2.60 16.18
C ALA A 382 5.17 -2.87 15.59
N VAL A 383 5.47 -4.13 15.22
CA VAL A 383 6.78 -4.54 14.69
C VAL A 383 7.15 -3.76 13.44
N ASP A 384 6.30 -3.73 12.42
CA ASP A 384 6.61 -3.04 11.15
C ASP A 384 6.93 -1.55 11.30
N PRO A 385 6.06 -0.70 11.93
CA PRO A 385 6.37 0.71 12.06
C PRO A 385 7.60 0.96 12.92
N VAL A 386 7.83 0.17 13.97
CA VAL A 386 8.97 0.39 14.88
C VAL A 386 10.28 -0.10 14.28
N VAL A 387 10.32 -1.32 13.75
CA VAL A 387 11.54 -1.93 13.20
C VAL A 387 11.99 -1.20 11.94
N THR A 388 11.06 -0.72 11.11
CA THR A 388 11.45 -0.03 9.86
C THR A 388 12.02 1.37 10.08
N GLU A 389 11.77 1.97 11.25
CA GLU A 389 12.40 3.23 11.65
C GLU A 389 13.75 3.02 12.36
N ILE A 390 14.04 1.81 12.83
CA ILE A 390 15.34 1.49 13.43
C ILE A 390 16.24 1.12 12.25
N ASP A 391 17.04 2.08 11.77
CA ASP A 391 17.95 1.93 10.61
C ASP A 391 19.13 1.00 10.92
N LEU A 392 18.83 -0.25 11.27
CA LEU A 392 19.79 -1.28 11.65
C LEU A 392 19.47 -2.56 10.87
N PRO A 393 20.14 -2.79 9.73
CA PRO A 393 20.11 -4.07 9.02
C PRO A 393 20.38 -5.29 9.93
N ALA A 394 21.12 -5.08 11.03
CA ALA A 394 21.38 -6.08 12.06
C ALA A 394 20.09 -6.53 12.80
N VAL A 395 19.14 -5.63 13.04
CA VAL A 395 17.88 -5.95 13.74
C VAL A 395 16.99 -6.84 12.88
N ALA A 396 17.04 -6.70 11.56
CA ALA A 396 16.23 -7.54 10.66
C ALA A 396 16.70 -9.01 10.65
N ALA A 397 18.00 -9.26 10.81
CA ALA A 397 18.55 -10.61 10.85
C ALA A 397 18.21 -11.34 12.17
N ASP A 398 18.21 -10.61 13.29
CA ASP A 398 17.95 -11.14 14.63
C ASP A 398 16.57 -10.76 15.18
N LEU A 399 15.62 -10.39 14.31
CA LEU A 399 14.32 -9.86 14.73
C LEU A 399 13.55 -10.81 15.66
N PRO A 400 13.47 -12.13 15.40
CA PRO A 400 12.85 -13.07 16.34
C PRO A 400 13.42 -13.01 17.76
N GLU A 401 14.74 -12.90 17.90
CA GLU A 401 15.44 -12.81 19.19
C GLU A 401 15.17 -11.47 19.89
N VAL A 402 15.20 -10.37 19.14
CA VAL A 402 14.84 -9.03 19.66
C VAL A 402 13.40 -9.02 20.16
N LEU A 403 12.47 -9.61 19.41
CA LEU A 403 11.06 -9.71 19.80
C LEU A 403 10.87 -10.58 21.05
N ALA A 404 11.60 -11.68 21.20
CA ALA A 404 11.53 -12.51 22.39
C ALA A 404 12.02 -11.77 23.65
N ARG A 405 13.16 -11.09 23.56
CA ARG A 405 13.71 -10.28 24.68
C ARG A 405 12.78 -9.12 25.02
N LEU A 406 12.23 -8.45 24.01
CA LEU A 406 11.23 -7.41 24.17
C LEU A 406 9.99 -7.91 24.92
N CYS A 407 9.43 -9.07 24.56
CA CYS A 407 8.30 -9.65 25.27
C CYS A 407 8.63 -9.86 26.75
N GLY A 408 9.81 -10.41 27.04
CA GLY A 408 10.32 -10.57 28.40
C GLY A 408 10.41 -9.25 29.16
N ARG A 409 10.89 -8.17 28.53
CA ARG A 409 10.98 -6.83 29.15
C ARG A 409 9.62 -6.17 29.36
N LEU A 410 8.68 -6.34 28.42
CA LEU A 410 7.36 -5.71 28.49
C LEU A 410 6.44 -6.37 29.52
N ALA A 411 6.47 -7.70 29.64
CA ALA A 411 5.50 -8.47 30.41
C ALA A 411 6.10 -9.37 31.51
N GLY A 412 7.43 -9.51 31.58
CA GLY A 412 8.08 -10.45 32.50
C GLY A 412 7.84 -11.92 32.13
N VAL A 413 7.58 -12.19 30.85
CA VAL A 413 7.21 -13.53 30.36
C VAL A 413 8.46 -14.32 29.96
N PRO A 414 8.54 -15.63 30.27
CA PRO A 414 9.62 -16.47 29.75
C PRO A 414 9.47 -16.64 28.24
N PRO A 415 10.57 -16.85 27.52
CA PRO A 415 10.52 -16.98 26.06
C PRO A 415 9.96 -18.33 25.58
N THR A 416 9.72 -19.26 26.50
CA THR A 416 9.00 -20.52 26.28
C THR A 416 7.48 -20.36 26.31
N ASP A 417 6.97 -19.16 26.61
CA ASP A 417 5.53 -18.91 26.64
C ASP A 417 4.92 -19.01 25.21
N PRO A 418 3.75 -19.63 25.06
CA PRO A 418 3.12 -19.81 23.75
C PRO A 418 2.89 -18.51 22.97
N ALA A 419 2.61 -17.39 23.62
CA ALA A 419 2.46 -16.11 22.93
C ALA A 419 3.80 -15.63 22.36
N VAL A 420 4.90 -15.83 23.09
CA VAL A 420 6.25 -15.46 22.63
C VAL A 420 6.68 -16.38 21.48
N ILE A 421 6.48 -17.69 21.62
CA ILE A 421 6.78 -18.65 20.55
C ILE A 421 5.94 -18.33 19.32
N GLY A 422 4.64 -18.03 19.48
CA GLY A 422 3.72 -17.66 18.40
C GLY A 422 4.10 -16.36 17.67
N LEU A 423 4.59 -15.35 18.39
CA LEU A 423 5.03 -14.10 17.76
C LEU A 423 6.38 -14.24 17.04
N THR A 424 7.33 -14.94 17.65
CA THR A 424 8.74 -14.91 17.24
C THR A 424 9.09 -16.03 16.26
N GLY A 425 8.48 -17.21 16.42
CA GLY A 425 8.87 -18.42 15.67
C GLY A 425 10.17 -19.06 16.16
N LEU A 426 10.71 -18.62 17.30
CA LEU A 426 11.91 -19.22 17.87
C LEU A 426 11.65 -20.63 18.39
N ASP A 427 12.64 -21.49 18.20
CA ASP A 427 12.73 -22.75 18.92
C ASP A 427 13.09 -22.45 20.39
N PRO A 428 12.22 -22.81 21.37
CA PRO A 428 12.50 -22.55 22.78
C PRO A 428 13.78 -23.23 23.29
N THR A 429 14.30 -24.23 22.57
CA THR A 429 15.49 -25.01 22.93
C THR A 429 16.79 -24.51 22.30
N ALA A 430 16.72 -23.58 21.35
CA ALA A 430 17.92 -23.06 20.69
C ALA A 430 18.76 -22.16 21.60
N ASP A 431 20.08 -22.22 21.42
CA ASP A 431 21.03 -21.28 22.04
C ASP A 431 20.77 -19.87 21.52
N ARG A 432 20.71 -18.91 22.45
CA ARG A 432 20.32 -17.53 22.14
C ARG A 432 21.53 -16.65 21.88
N SER A 433 21.39 -15.75 20.91
CA SER A 433 22.35 -14.68 20.68
C SER A 433 22.48 -13.78 21.92
N PRO A 434 23.68 -13.27 22.22
CA PRO A 434 23.87 -12.31 23.30
C PRO A 434 23.01 -11.06 23.07
N ALA A 435 22.46 -10.52 24.15
CA ALA A 435 21.60 -9.34 24.10
C ALA A 435 22.40 -8.08 23.73
N ASP A 436 21.89 -7.31 22.78
CA ASP A 436 22.30 -5.92 22.56
C ASP A 436 21.35 -5.00 23.34
N ALA A 437 21.80 -4.57 24.52
CA ALA A 437 20.98 -3.78 25.44
C ALA A 437 20.48 -2.47 24.81
N VAL A 438 21.26 -1.85 23.90
CA VAL A 438 20.89 -0.58 23.27
C VAL A 438 19.74 -0.79 22.28
N VAL A 439 19.82 -1.85 21.49
CA VAL A 439 18.75 -2.24 20.56
C VAL A 439 17.47 -2.58 21.31
N ASP A 440 17.59 -3.37 22.38
CA ASP A 440 16.45 -3.81 23.19
C ASP A 440 15.74 -2.61 23.86
N GLU A 441 16.50 -1.67 24.43
CA GLU A 441 15.96 -0.45 25.05
C GLU A 441 15.26 0.46 24.02
N LEU A 442 15.86 0.66 22.85
CA LEU A 442 15.28 1.48 21.80
C LEU A 442 13.99 0.85 21.24
N ALA A 443 13.99 -0.47 21.00
CA ALA A 443 12.83 -1.20 20.54
C ALA A 443 11.69 -1.13 21.57
N GLU A 444 12.00 -1.32 22.86
CA GLU A 444 11.03 -1.20 23.95
C GLU A 444 10.42 0.20 24.00
N ALA A 445 11.26 1.24 24.02
CA ALA A 445 10.79 2.63 24.10
C ALA A 445 9.86 2.99 22.93
N ARG A 446 10.21 2.56 21.70
CA ARG A 446 9.39 2.82 20.51
C ARG A 446 8.08 2.05 20.51
N ILE A 447 8.08 0.79 20.93
CA ILE A 447 6.84 0.00 21.00
C ILE A 447 5.91 0.57 22.07
N ARG A 448 6.44 0.92 23.25
CA ARG A 448 5.64 1.61 24.28
C ARG A 448 5.08 2.93 23.76
N GLY A 449 5.89 3.75 23.10
CA GLY A 449 5.44 5.02 22.50
C GLY A 449 4.37 4.83 21.43
N TRP A 450 4.53 3.84 20.55
CA TRP A 450 3.56 3.52 19.50
C TRP A 450 2.21 3.09 20.10
N ILE A 451 2.23 2.24 21.13
CA ILE A 451 1.02 1.77 21.81
C ILE A 451 0.34 2.89 22.57
N ARG A 452 1.10 3.72 23.31
CA ARG A 452 0.53 4.89 24.01
C ARG A 452 -0.17 5.83 23.05
N ASN A 453 0.46 6.15 21.93
CA ASN A 453 -0.13 7.00 20.90
C ASN A 453 -1.43 6.43 20.33
N ARG A 454 -1.53 5.09 20.17
CA ARG A 454 -2.73 4.41 19.68
C ARG A 454 -3.86 4.39 20.71
N LEU A 455 -3.52 4.25 21.99
CA LEU A 455 -4.49 4.18 23.08
C LEU A 455 -4.86 5.55 23.66
N GLY A 456 -4.11 6.59 23.32
CA GLY A 456 -4.22 7.91 23.96
C GLY A 456 -3.76 7.90 25.42
N ALA A 457 -2.85 6.99 25.77
CA ALA A 457 -2.30 6.84 27.12
C ALA A 457 -1.16 7.83 27.38
N GLN A 458 -0.99 8.22 28.64
CA GLN A 458 0.09 9.08 29.13
C GLN A 458 1.38 8.27 29.34
N ASP A 459 2.51 8.95 29.53
CA ASP A 459 3.82 8.30 29.67
C ASP A 459 3.99 7.51 30.97
N ASP A 460 3.22 7.85 32.00
CA ASP A 460 3.17 7.21 33.32
C ASP A 460 2.09 6.12 33.42
N ASP A 461 1.23 5.98 32.41
CA ASP A 461 0.23 4.91 32.39
C ASP A 461 0.90 3.52 32.34
N ASP A 462 0.47 2.64 33.24
CA ASP A 462 0.86 1.23 33.21
C ASP A 462 0.20 0.54 32.02
N LEU A 463 1.03 -0.01 31.12
CA LEU A 463 0.58 -0.78 29.96
C LEU A 463 0.46 -2.29 30.28
N GLY A 464 0.80 -2.73 31.50
CA GLY A 464 0.81 -4.13 31.91
C GLY A 464 -0.52 -4.86 31.74
N TRP A 465 -1.64 -4.13 31.87
CA TRP A 465 -2.99 -4.66 31.67
C TRP A 465 -3.28 -5.06 30.21
N ILE A 466 -2.53 -4.53 29.24
CA ILE A 466 -2.69 -4.90 27.84
C ILE A 466 -2.19 -6.33 27.63
N TRP A 467 -1.03 -6.65 28.19
CA TRP A 467 -0.31 -7.90 27.91
C TRP A 467 -0.97 -9.12 28.55
N ARG A 468 -1.51 -8.95 29.76
CA ARG A 468 -2.07 -10.03 30.58
C ARG A 468 -3.49 -10.38 30.17
N ARG A 469 -3.62 -11.13 29.08
CA ARG A 469 -4.91 -11.67 28.59
C ARG A 469 -4.79 -13.15 28.34
N ARG A 470 -5.74 -13.91 28.86
CA ARG A 470 -5.78 -15.35 28.66
C ARG A 470 -6.11 -15.66 27.20
N ALA A 471 -5.36 -16.58 26.63
CA ALA A 471 -5.62 -17.09 25.29
C ALA A 471 -5.17 -18.54 25.16
N TYR A 472 -5.72 -19.20 24.15
CA TYR A 472 -5.19 -20.45 23.63
C TYR A 472 -4.54 -20.18 22.29
N VAL A 473 -3.28 -20.57 22.13
CA VAL A 473 -2.50 -20.32 20.92
C VAL A 473 -2.26 -21.66 20.21
N GLU A 474 -2.73 -21.75 18.97
CA GLU A 474 -2.35 -22.79 18.03
C GLU A 474 -1.14 -22.30 17.22
N ILE A 475 -0.05 -23.08 17.24
CA ILE A 475 1.20 -22.72 16.57
C ILE A 475 1.53 -23.79 15.53
N ALA A 476 1.46 -23.42 14.26
CA ALA A 476 1.88 -24.23 13.13
C ALA A 476 2.99 -23.53 12.32
N ALA A 477 3.58 -24.24 11.36
CA ALA A 477 4.68 -23.73 10.53
C ALA A 477 4.29 -22.46 9.75
N ALA A 478 3.10 -22.45 9.12
CA ALA A 478 2.63 -21.34 8.29
C ALA A 478 1.44 -20.58 8.90
N ARG A 479 1.04 -20.89 10.13
CA ARG A 479 -0.16 -20.33 10.78
C ARG A 479 0.03 -20.18 12.29
N VAL A 480 -0.48 -19.08 12.83
CA VAL A 480 -0.68 -18.87 14.26
C VAL A 480 -2.11 -18.42 14.48
N GLU A 481 -2.88 -19.14 15.29
CA GLU A 481 -4.23 -18.72 15.69
C GLU A 481 -4.26 -18.51 17.19
N ALA A 482 -4.70 -17.34 17.63
CA ALA A 482 -4.96 -17.08 19.05
C ALA A 482 -6.45 -16.96 19.29
N VAL A 483 -6.93 -17.79 20.21
CA VAL A 483 -8.32 -17.84 20.63
C VAL A 483 -8.44 -17.13 21.98
N PHE A 484 -9.15 -16.00 21.98
CA PHE A 484 -9.47 -15.19 23.15
C PHE A 484 -10.92 -15.43 23.57
N SER A 485 -11.21 -15.23 24.85
CA SER A 485 -12.58 -15.16 25.34
C SER A 485 -13.27 -13.90 24.81
N LEU A 486 -14.55 -14.00 24.43
CA LEU A 486 -15.35 -12.80 24.12
C LEU A 486 -15.45 -11.85 25.32
N ASP A 487 -15.40 -12.37 26.55
CA ASP A 487 -15.41 -11.58 27.77
C ASP A 487 -14.12 -10.77 27.96
N ASP A 488 -13.03 -11.21 27.33
CA ASP A 488 -11.74 -10.50 27.32
C ASP A 488 -11.66 -9.47 26.18
N VAL A 489 -12.78 -9.08 25.54
CA VAL A 489 -12.77 -7.97 24.58
C VAL A 489 -12.73 -6.64 25.31
N ASP A 490 -11.74 -5.81 24.97
CA ASP A 490 -11.61 -4.45 25.50
C ASP A 490 -11.75 -3.42 24.39
N LEU A 491 -12.75 -2.54 24.53
CA LEU A 491 -13.05 -1.51 23.54
C LEU A 491 -11.94 -0.47 23.38
N THR A 492 -11.07 -0.29 24.38
CA THR A 492 -9.90 0.59 24.30
C THR A 492 -8.86 -0.01 23.38
N ILE A 493 -8.56 -1.30 23.55
CA ILE A 493 -7.67 -2.06 22.66
C ILE A 493 -8.24 -2.10 21.23
N ARG A 494 -9.55 -2.36 21.11
CA ARG A 494 -10.25 -2.40 19.82
C ARG A 494 -10.21 -1.06 19.09
N ARG A 495 -10.44 0.05 19.78
CA ARG A 495 -10.31 1.41 19.20
C ARG A 495 -8.86 1.72 18.81
N GLY A 496 -7.90 1.22 19.57
CA GLY A 496 -6.47 1.29 19.22
C GLY A 496 -6.08 0.40 18.03
N LEU A 497 -7.00 -0.45 17.55
CA LEU A 497 -6.78 -1.43 16.48
C LEU A 497 -5.63 -2.40 16.78
N LEU A 498 -5.39 -2.70 18.05
CA LEU A 498 -4.30 -3.57 18.48
C LEU A 498 -4.65 -5.06 18.29
N ASP A 499 -5.92 -5.40 18.41
CA ASP A 499 -6.47 -6.76 18.36
C ASP A 499 -7.14 -7.10 17.01
N ILE A 500 -6.70 -6.44 15.94
CA ILE A 500 -7.07 -6.76 14.57
C ILE A 500 -6.05 -7.73 14.00
N ASP A 501 -6.52 -8.71 13.22
CA ASP A 501 -5.69 -9.69 12.53
C ASP A 501 -4.50 -9.00 11.81
N PRO A 502 -3.25 -9.28 12.21
CA PRO A 502 -2.09 -8.66 11.57
C PRO A 502 -1.83 -9.25 10.17
N GLY A 503 -2.40 -10.41 9.85
CA GLY A 503 -2.19 -11.08 8.58
C GLY A 503 -0.83 -11.78 8.51
N TRP A 504 -0.07 -11.55 7.44
CA TRP A 504 1.20 -12.23 7.21
C TRP A 504 2.35 -11.62 8.02
N LEU A 505 3.04 -12.44 8.82
CA LEU A 505 4.22 -12.06 9.59
C LEU A 505 5.48 -12.43 8.80
N TRP A 506 6.06 -11.47 8.08
CA TRP A 506 7.17 -11.73 7.16
C TRP A 506 8.43 -12.28 7.85
N TRP A 507 8.69 -11.92 9.10
CA TRP A 507 9.84 -12.41 9.87
C TRP A 507 9.68 -13.86 10.33
N ARG A 508 8.44 -14.32 10.47
CA ARG A 508 8.09 -15.68 10.88
C ARG A 508 7.81 -16.59 9.68
N GLY A 509 7.33 -16.02 8.57
CA GLY A 509 6.81 -16.79 7.45
C GLY A 509 5.47 -17.48 7.76
N ALA A 510 4.60 -16.85 8.56
CA ALA A 510 3.31 -17.40 8.94
C ALA A 510 2.19 -16.36 8.94
N ALA A 511 0.96 -16.79 8.66
CA ALA A 511 -0.24 -15.96 8.83
C ALA A 511 -0.72 -16.02 10.28
N MET A 512 -1.06 -14.88 10.87
CA MET A 512 -1.58 -14.77 12.23
C MET A 512 -3.02 -14.26 12.22
N ARG A 513 -3.87 -14.92 13.02
CA ARG A 513 -5.30 -14.62 13.17
C ARG A 513 -5.72 -14.64 14.64
N PHE A 514 -6.64 -13.75 14.99
CA PHE A 514 -7.31 -13.69 16.28
C PHE A 514 -8.75 -14.19 16.14
N ARG A 515 -9.17 -15.03 17.08
CA ARG A 515 -10.54 -15.53 17.17
C ARG A 515 -11.08 -15.21 18.56
N TYR A 516 -12.29 -14.68 18.62
CA TYR A 516 -13.01 -14.45 19.87
C TYR A 516 -14.16 -15.46 19.93
N VAL A 517 -14.23 -16.23 21.01
CA VAL A 517 -15.23 -17.30 21.20
C VAL A 517 -16.04 -17.13 22.48
#